data_AF-A0A5N5FFE6-F1
#
_entry.id   AF-A0A5N5FFE6-F1
#
_cell.length_a   1.000
_cell.length_b   1.000
_cell.length_c   1.000
_cell.angle_alpha   90.00
_cell.angle_beta   90.00
_cell.angle_gamma   90.00
#
_symmetry.space_group_name_H-M   'P 1'
#
loop_
_entity.id
_entity.type
_entity.pdbx_description
1 polymer ?
#
loop_
_entity_poly.entity_id
_entity_poly.type
_entity_poly.pdbx_seq_one_letter_code
_entity_poly.pdbx_strand_id
1 'polypeptide(L)'
;MKWELLKRHHRPISNDVNCFDSSVDSFAIKEVRSGSGKGKGIPESLRAFARVLCCTSPQELSDLAKEATEPTGRLARRPLRNSSGEIKAHQMLLSKLTRLAEDYDASIMSLGLVSSPITCERLYIRRQMARDLLNGELRILKSASAWLRNYCDV
;
A
#
# COMPACT_ATOMS: atom_id res chain seq x y z
N MET A 1 3.29 21.43 14.41
CA MET A 1 2.22 21.70 13.42
C MET A 1 2.24 20.83 12.14
N LYS A 2 3.21 20.91 11.20
CA LYS A 2 3.21 20.03 10.00
C LYS A 2 3.25 18.53 10.36
N TRP A 3 4.02 18.19 11.40
CA TRP A 3 4.17 16.83 11.90
C TRP A 3 2.92 16.29 12.60
N GLU A 4 2.14 17.14 13.26
CA GLU A 4 0.91 16.73 13.96
C GLU A 4 -0.23 16.47 12.98
N LEU A 5 -0.30 17.22 11.88
CA LEU A 5 -1.24 16.95 10.79
C LEU A 5 -0.89 15.66 10.05
N LEU A 6 0.40 15.40 9.80
CA LEU A 6 0.86 14.13 9.21
C LEU A 6 0.64 12.94 10.17
N LYS A 7 0.84 13.14 11.49
CA LYS A 7 0.48 12.16 12.53
C LYS A 7 -1.02 11.84 12.54
N ARG A 8 -1.88 12.81 12.23
CA ARG A 8 -3.33 12.65 12.22
C ARG A 8 -3.87 11.99 10.95
N HIS A 9 -3.12 12.04 9.85
CA HIS A 9 -3.56 11.57 8.53
C HIS A 9 -2.52 10.63 7.86
N HIS A 10 -2.30 9.44 8.44
CA HIS A 10 -1.76 8.24 7.74
C HIS A 10 -0.27 7.90 7.83
N ARG A 11 0.42 8.20 8.94
CA ARG A 11 1.58 7.39 9.34
C ARG A 11 1.34 6.84 10.74
N PRO A 12 1.08 5.52 10.92
CA PRO A 12 1.21 4.94 12.24
C PRO A 12 2.69 5.05 12.59
N ILE A 13 3.02 6.01 13.44
CA ILE A 13 4.28 5.95 14.18
C ILE A 13 4.01 4.92 15.28
N SER A 14 4.66 3.78 15.16
CA SER A 14 4.69 2.82 16.25
C SER A 14 5.45 3.49 17.39
N ASN A 15 4.77 3.79 18.49
CA ASN A 15 5.43 4.13 19.74
C ASN A 15 5.88 2.82 20.40
N ASP A 16 6.64 2.00 19.70
CA ASP A 16 7.21 0.81 20.31
C ASP A 16 8.35 1.26 21.23
N VAL A 17 8.38 0.73 22.45
CA VAL A 17 9.41 0.99 23.45
C VAL A 17 10.73 0.32 23.03
N ASN A 18 10.68 -0.56 22.02
CA ASN A 18 11.83 -1.09 21.34
C ASN A 18 12.27 -0.13 20.24
N CYS A 19 13.55 0.26 20.31
CA CYS A 19 14.27 1.17 19.42
C CYS A 19 14.36 0.70 17.94
N PHE A 20 13.24 0.37 17.32
CA PHE A 20 13.10 0.27 15.88
C PHE A 20 12.31 1.49 15.45
N ASP A 21 13.01 2.50 14.93
CA ASP A 21 12.37 3.61 14.25
C ASP A 21 11.45 3.04 13.15
N SER A 22 10.15 2.95 13.42
CA SER A 22 9.14 2.42 12.48
C SER A 22 8.99 3.27 11.21
N SER A 23 9.87 4.25 11.03
CA SER A 23 10.01 5.14 9.89
C SER A 23 10.94 4.58 8.80
N VAL A 24 11.71 3.53 9.08
CA VAL A 24 12.86 3.15 8.22
C VAL A 24 12.45 2.33 6.99
N ASP A 25 11.43 1.46 7.07
CA ASP A 25 11.08 0.58 5.95
C ASP A 25 9.63 0.79 5.47
N SER A 26 9.45 1.69 4.50
CA SER A 26 8.16 1.89 3.81
C SER A 26 8.23 1.44 2.35
N PHE A 27 7.15 0.82 1.86
CA PHE A 27 7.01 0.48 0.44
C PHE A 27 6.38 1.65 -0.34
N ALA A 28 6.99 2.01 -1.47
CA ALA A 28 6.39 2.97 -2.39
C ALA A 28 5.57 2.24 -3.46
N ILE A 29 4.26 2.50 -3.49
CA ILE A 29 3.38 2.04 -4.57
C ILE A 29 3.21 3.19 -5.54
N LYS A 30 3.43 2.94 -6.84
CA LYS A 30 3.34 3.95 -7.89
C LYS A 30 2.53 3.40 -9.06
N GLU A 31 1.77 4.29 -9.69
CA GLU A 31 1.12 4.00 -10.96
C GLU A 31 2.18 3.99 -12.07
N VAL A 32 2.29 2.88 -12.79
CA VAL A 32 3.22 2.73 -13.92
C VAL A 32 2.43 2.44 -15.18
N ARG A 33 2.58 3.28 -16.21
CA ARG A 33 1.94 3.05 -17.50
C ARG A 33 2.42 1.72 -18.08
N SER A 34 1.47 0.88 -18.51
CA SER A 34 1.74 -0.36 -19.22
C SER A 34 1.15 -0.27 -20.61
N GLY A 35 1.95 -0.57 -21.65
CA GLY A 35 1.48 -0.60 -23.03
C GLY A 35 0.54 -1.77 -23.35
N SER A 36 0.43 -2.77 -22.45
CA SER A 36 -0.34 -4.00 -22.67
C SER A 36 -1.72 -4.03 -22.01
N GLY A 37 -2.21 -2.90 -21.48
CA GLY A 37 -3.54 -2.78 -20.84
C GLY A 37 -3.67 -3.47 -19.47
N LYS A 38 -2.93 -4.57 -19.22
CA LYS A 38 -2.78 -5.17 -17.89
C LYS A 38 -1.73 -4.37 -17.11
N GLY A 39 -2.13 -3.81 -15.95
CA GLY A 39 -1.21 -3.13 -15.05
C GLY A 39 -0.04 -4.04 -14.64
N LYS A 40 1.12 -3.45 -14.32
CA LYS A 40 2.36 -4.20 -14.00
C LYS A 40 2.31 -4.96 -12.67
N GLY A 41 1.27 -4.75 -11.87
CA GLY A 41 1.08 -5.35 -10.56
C GLY A 41 1.71 -4.54 -9.42
N ILE A 42 1.73 -5.15 -8.24
CA ILE A 42 2.32 -4.56 -7.04
C ILE A 42 3.85 -4.64 -7.08
N PRO A 43 4.57 -3.79 -6.32
CA PRO A 43 6.02 -3.88 -6.21
C PRO A 43 6.49 -5.27 -5.79
N GLU A 44 7.52 -5.76 -6.47
CA GLU A 44 8.14 -7.08 -6.23
C GLU A 44 8.57 -7.28 -4.76
N SER A 45 9.15 -6.24 -4.14
CA SER A 45 9.54 -6.26 -2.74
C SER A 45 8.35 -6.35 -1.79
N LEU A 46 7.25 -5.65 -2.10
CA LEU A 46 6.01 -5.71 -1.31
C LEU A 46 5.37 -7.11 -1.40
N ARG A 47 5.41 -7.72 -2.59
CA ARG A 47 4.94 -9.10 -2.81
C ARG A 47 5.74 -10.09 -1.97
N ALA A 48 7.06 -10.04 -2.06
CA ALA A 48 7.95 -10.91 -1.27
C ALA A 48 7.72 -10.74 0.24
N PHE A 49 7.60 -9.49 0.70
CA PHE A 49 7.31 -9.18 2.10
C PHE A 49 5.99 -9.77 2.58
N ALA A 50 4.92 -9.64 1.79
CA ALA A 50 3.63 -10.21 2.13
C ALA A 50 3.67 -11.74 2.21
N ARG A 51 4.42 -12.40 1.32
CA ARG A 51 4.61 -13.86 1.37
C ARG A 51 5.25 -14.30 2.69
N VAL A 52 6.30 -13.59 3.12
CA VAL A 52 6.99 -13.88 4.39
C VAL A 52 6.08 -13.64 5.59
N LEU A 53 5.34 -12.52 5.61
CA LEU A 53 4.41 -12.19 6.70
C LEU A 53 3.25 -13.19 6.84
N CYS A 54 2.83 -13.82 5.76
CA CYS A 54 1.73 -14.79 5.79
C CYS A 54 2.17 -16.22 6.13
N CYS A 55 3.46 -16.46 6.36
CA CYS A 55 3.91 -17.75 6.89
C CYS A 55 3.38 -17.95 8.32
N THR A 56 2.69 -19.06 8.55
CA THR A 56 2.14 -19.45 9.85
C THR A 56 2.92 -20.58 10.51
N SER A 57 3.87 -21.18 9.79
CA SER A 57 4.74 -22.24 10.32
C SER A 57 6.20 -22.05 9.88
N PRO A 58 7.16 -22.58 10.66
CA PRO A 58 8.57 -22.61 10.26
C PRO A 58 8.81 -23.38 8.94
N GLN A 59 7.98 -24.37 8.66
CA GLN A 59 8.07 -25.16 7.43
C GLN A 59 7.75 -24.32 6.20
N GLU A 60 6.67 -23.52 6.23
CA GLU A 60 6.32 -22.61 5.14
C GLU A 60 7.44 -21.60 4.87
N LEU A 61 8.08 -21.09 5.91
CA LEU A 61 9.21 -20.17 5.79
C LEU A 61 10.46 -20.86 5.21
N SER A 62 10.75 -22.10 5.65
CA SER A 62 11.82 -22.93 5.10
C SER A 62 11.61 -23.22 3.62
N ASP A 63 10.37 -23.49 3.21
CA ASP A 63 10.02 -23.75 1.82
C ASP A 63 10.13 -22.49 0.95
N LEU A 64 9.76 -21.32 1.48
CA LEU A 64 10.05 -20.04 0.83
C LEU A 64 11.56 -19.81 0.66
N ALA A 65 12.36 -20.09 1.68
CA ALA A 65 13.81 -19.94 1.61
C ALA A 65 14.43 -20.88 0.54
N LYS A 66 13.94 -22.12 0.45
CA LYS A 66 14.35 -23.05 -0.62
C LYS A 66 13.96 -22.53 -2.00
N GLU A 67 12.72 -22.09 -2.18
CA GLU A 67 12.27 -21.47 -3.43
C GLU A 67 13.16 -20.29 -3.80
N ALA A 68 13.53 -19.43 -2.84
CA ALA A 68 14.41 -18.27 -3.05
C ALA A 68 15.81 -18.61 -3.57
N THR A 69 16.27 -19.85 -3.37
CA THR A 69 17.58 -20.34 -3.84
C THR A 69 17.52 -20.98 -5.21
N GLU A 70 16.33 -21.29 -5.74
CA GLU A 70 16.20 -21.86 -7.08
C GLU A 70 16.59 -20.82 -8.16
N PRO A 71 17.21 -21.22 -9.28
CA PRO A 71 17.68 -20.30 -10.32
C PRO A 71 16.60 -19.36 -10.87
N THR A 72 15.33 -19.77 -10.80
CA THR A 72 14.15 -19.01 -11.23
C THR A 72 13.33 -18.46 -10.06
N GLY A 73 13.56 -18.95 -8.85
CA GLY A 73 12.77 -18.69 -7.66
C GLY A 73 13.25 -17.43 -6.95
N ARG A 74 12.71 -16.29 -7.37
CA ARG A 74 12.80 -15.06 -6.56
C ARG A 74 11.51 -14.98 -5.75
N LEU A 75 11.58 -14.71 -4.45
CA LEU A 75 10.40 -14.52 -3.60
C LEU A 75 9.44 -13.46 -4.15
N ALA A 76 10.00 -12.47 -4.85
CA ALA A 76 9.28 -11.42 -5.55
C ALA A 76 8.46 -11.87 -6.77
N ARG A 77 8.68 -13.08 -7.29
CA ARG A 77 8.00 -13.61 -8.47
C ARG A 77 6.77 -14.43 -8.08
N ARG A 78 5.98 -14.78 -9.09
CA ARG A 78 4.87 -15.72 -8.94
C ARG A 78 5.42 -17.05 -8.40
N PRO A 79 4.83 -17.61 -7.33
CA PRO A 79 5.31 -18.86 -6.76
C PRO A 79 5.17 -20.01 -7.75
N LEU A 80 6.13 -20.93 -7.67
CA LEU A 80 6.16 -22.12 -8.51
C LEU A 80 5.16 -23.19 -8.04
N ARG A 81 4.90 -23.28 -6.73
CA ARG A 81 4.12 -24.36 -6.12
C ARG A 81 3.01 -23.87 -5.19
N ASN A 82 3.32 -22.93 -4.30
CA ASN A 82 2.39 -22.50 -3.24
C ASN A 82 1.44 -21.37 -3.71
N SER A 83 0.47 -21.71 -4.58
CA SER A 83 -0.53 -20.74 -5.05
C SER A 83 -1.49 -20.28 -3.94
N SER A 84 -1.83 -21.15 -2.99
CA SER A 84 -2.75 -20.81 -1.90
C SER A 84 -2.12 -19.83 -0.91
N GLY A 85 -0.84 -19.99 -0.57
CA GLY A 85 -0.07 -19.03 0.24
C GLY A 85 0.03 -17.67 -0.44
N GLU A 86 0.17 -17.64 -1.76
CA GLU A 86 0.17 -16.41 -2.56
C GLU A 86 -1.16 -15.65 -2.47
N ILE A 87 -2.27 -16.38 -2.60
CA ILE A 87 -3.61 -15.81 -2.51
C ILE A 87 -3.83 -15.22 -1.12
N LYS A 88 -3.44 -15.92 -0.06
CA LYS A 88 -3.51 -15.40 1.32
C LYS A 88 -2.70 -14.11 1.50
N ALA A 89 -1.47 -14.07 0.97
CA ALA A 89 -0.63 -12.88 1.01
C ALA A 89 -1.27 -11.69 0.28
N HIS A 90 -1.84 -11.91 -0.90
CA HIS A 90 -2.56 -10.87 -1.64
C HIS A 90 -3.87 -10.44 -0.99
N GLN A 91 -4.62 -11.36 -0.37
CA GLN A 91 -5.83 -11.02 0.42
C GLN A 91 -5.49 -10.15 1.62
N MET A 92 -4.39 -10.44 2.33
CA MET A 92 -3.90 -9.60 3.43
C MET A 92 -3.57 -8.18 2.93
N LEU A 93 -2.81 -8.08 1.83
CA LEU A 93 -2.50 -6.78 1.22
C LEU A 93 -3.76 -6.04 0.77
N LEU A 94 -4.70 -6.72 0.13
CA LEU A 94 -5.97 -6.14 -0.33
C LEU A 94 -6.77 -5.56 0.83
N SER A 95 -6.88 -6.29 1.94
CA SER A 95 -7.53 -5.79 3.16
C SER A 95 -6.85 -4.51 3.66
N LYS A 96 -5.51 -4.51 3.74
CA LYS A 96 -4.75 -3.35 4.22
C LYS A 96 -4.89 -2.13 3.30
N LEU A 97 -4.79 -2.30 1.99
CA LEU A 97 -4.92 -1.22 1.01
C LEU A 97 -6.34 -0.68 0.94
N THR A 98 -7.35 -1.54 1.07
CA THR A 98 -8.77 -1.11 1.11
C THR A 98 -9.04 -0.25 2.33
N ARG A 99 -8.60 -0.69 3.51
CA ARG A 99 -8.72 0.12 4.73
C ARG A 99 -7.99 1.46 4.61
N LEU A 100 -6.77 1.46 4.07
CA LEU A 100 -6.04 2.72 3.82
C LEU A 100 -6.82 3.63 2.85
N ALA A 101 -7.42 3.08 1.80
CA ALA A 101 -8.23 3.87 0.88
C ALA A 101 -9.45 4.50 1.57
N GLU A 102 -10.13 3.77 2.46
CA GLU A 102 -11.24 4.30 3.28
C GLU A 102 -10.77 5.43 4.21
N ASP A 103 -9.62 5.25 4.88
CA ASP A 103 -9.03 6.27 5.75
C ASP A 103 -8.70 7.56 4.98
N TYR A 104 -8.20 7.42 3.74
CA TYR A 104 -7.92 8.54 2.84
C TYR A 104 -9.20 9.25 2.38
N ASP A 105 -10.23 8.49 2.02
CA ASP A 105 -11.55 9.02 1.62
C ASP A 105 -12.15 9.85 2.77
N ALA A 106 -12.13 9.32 3.99
CA ALA A 106 -12.55 10.03 5.19
C ALA A 106 -11.72 11.31 5.44
N SER A 107 -10.40 11.26 5.23
CA SER A 107 -9.53 12.43 5.37
C SER A 107 -9.85 13.51 4.34
N ILE A 108 -10.12 13.14 3.08
CA ILE A 108 -10.55 14.08 2.03
C ILE A 108 -11.86 14.76 2.42
N MET A 109 -12.84 13.99 2.91
CA MET A 109 -14.13 14.53 3.38
C MET A 109 -13.94 15.48 4.57
N SER A 110 -13.00 15.18 5.47
CA SER A 110 -12.70 16.02 6.64
C SER A 110 -12.09 17.39 6.31
N LEU A 111 -11.51 17.56 5.10
CA LEU A 111 -10.99 18.86 4.66
C LEU A 111 -12.11 19.90 4.41
N GLY A 112 -13.38 19.52 4.56
CA GLY A 112 -14.56 20.37 4.40
C GLY A 112 -14.93 20.59 2.93
N LEU A 113 -15.69 21.63 2.61
CA LEU A 113 -15.83 22.13 1.22
C LEU A 113 -14.72 23.14 0.92
N VAL A 114 -14.32 23.25 -0.36
CA VAL A 114 -13.48 24.39 -0.78
C VAL A 114 -14.42 25.59 -0.88
N SER A 115 -14.57 26.34 0.20
CA SER A 115 -15.33 27.60 0.18
C SER A 115 -14.60 28.63 -0.68
N SER A 116 -15.35 29.47 -1.41
CA SER A 116 -14.86 30.51 -2.32
C SER A 116 -13.68 31.33 -1.73
N PRO A 117 -12.68 31.76 -2.54
CA PRO A 117 -11.46 32.46 -2.09
C PRO A 117 -11.67 33.78 -1.35
N ILE A 118 -12.92 34.22 -1.19
CA ILE A 118 -13.37 35.54 -0.73
C ILE A 118 -12.79 35.94 0.64
N THR A 119 -12.41 34.98 1.51
CA THR A 119 -11.93 35.29 2.87
C THR A 119 -10.45 34.98 3.12
N CYS A 120 -9.81 34.07 2.37
CA CYS A 120 -8.36 33.81 2.46
C CYS A 120 -7.85 32.94 1.30
N GLU A 121 -7.37 33.56 0.22
CA GLU A 121 -6.84 32.91 -0.97
C GLU A 121 -5.74 31.88 -0.67
N ARG A 122 -4.83 32.18 0.27
CA ARG A 122 -3.74 31.27 0.65
C ARG A 122 -4.24 29.98 1.29
N LEU A 123 -5.25 30.06 2.16
CA LEU A 123 -5.84 28.87 2.80
C LEU A 123 -6.62 28.03 1.79
N TYR A 124 -7.33 28.70 0.87
CA TYR A 124 -8.01 28.05 -0.25
C TYR A 124 -7.02 27.22 -1.09
N ILE A 125 -5.93 27.84 -1.57
CA ILE A 125 -4.91 27.16 -2.39
C ILE A 125 -4.31 25.96 -1.66
N ARG A 126 -3.91 26.12 -0.38
CA ARG A 126 -3.32 25.03 0.40
C ARG A 126 -4.27 23.86 0.58
N ARG A 127 -5.56 24.14 0.81
CA ARG A 127 -6.58 23.11 0.96
C ARG A 127 -6.86 22.39 -0.36
N GLN A 128 -6.86 23.12 -1.48
CA GLN A 128 -6.98 22.51 -2.81
C GLN A 128 -5.79 21.60 -3.10
N MET A 129 -4.56 22.06 -2.89
CA MET A 129 -3.35 21.24 -3.06
C MET A 129 -3.39 19.96 -2.20
N ALA A 130 -3.86 20.06 -0.95
CA ALA A 130 -4.01 18.89 -0.08
C ALA A 130 -5.04 17.90 -0.63
N ARG A 131 -6.19 18.38 -1.14
CA ARG A 131 -7.18 17.51 -1.79
C ARG A 131 -6.63 16.83 -3.03
N ASP A 132 -5.94 17.57 -3.89
CA ASP A 132 -5.40 17.03 -5.14
C ASP A 132 -4.35 15.93 -4.84
N LEU A 133 -3.49 16.17 -3.84
CA LEU A 133 -2.52 15.18 -3.37
C LEU A 133 -3.21 13.90 -2.86
N LEU A 134 -4.15 14.04 -1.91
CA LEU A 134 -4.85 12.90 -1.31
C LEU A 134 -5.68 12.13 -2.35
N ASN A 135 -6.32 12.82 -3.29
CA ASN A 135 -7.04 12.20 -4.39
C ASN A 135 -6.09 11.40 -5.32
N GLY A 136 -4.89 11.93 -5.58
CA GLY A 136 -3.86 11.23 -6.34
C GLY A 136 -3.41 9.93 -5.64
N GLU A 137 -3.15 9.99 -4.33
CA GLU A 137 -2.77 8.82 -3.53
C GLU A 137 -3.92 7.81 -3.42
N LEU A 138 -5.15 8.27 -3.19
CA LEU A 138 -6.34 7.42 -3.17
C LEU A 138 -6.55 6.68 -4.50
N ARG A 139 -6.29 7.35 -5.64
CA ARG A 139 -6.36 6.71 -6.96
C ARG A 139 -5.36 5.56 -7.09
N ILE A 140 -4.14 5.76 -6.62
CA ILE A 140 -3.10 4.71 -6.61
C ILE A 140 -3.55 3.52 -5.74
N LEU A 141 -4.07 3.78 -4.54
CA LEU A 141 -4.56 2.73 -3.65
C LEU A 141 -5.71 1.94 -4.28
N LYS A 142 -6.70 2.62 -4.87
CA LYS A 142 -7.83 1.97 -5.58
C LYS A 142 -7.35 1.12 -6.75
N SER A 143 -6.38 1.61 -7.53
CA SER A 143 -5.78 0.85 -8.64
C SER A 143 -5.06 -0.41 -8.17
N ALA A 144 -4.24 -0.31 -7.12
CA ALA A 144 -3.54 -1.46 -6.55
C ALA A 144 -4.51 -2.50 -5.96
N SER A 145 -5.54 -2.05 -5.23
CA SER A 145 -6.59 -2.93 -4.70
C SER A 145 -7.37 -3.63 -5.80
N ALA A 146 -7.70 -2.94 -6.90
CA ALA A 146 -8.38 -3.55 -8.04
C ALA A 146 -7.51 -4.63 -8.71
N TRP A 147 -6.20 -4.38 -8.86
CA TRP A 147 -5.27 -5.38 -9.38
C TRP A 147 -5.18 -6.61 -8.48
N LEU A 148 -5.08 -6.43 -7.16
CA LEU A 148 -5.03 -7.54 -6.20
C LEU A 148 -6.32 -8.35 -6.18
N ARG A 149 -7.48 -7.69 -6.24
CA ARG A 149 -8.79 -8.35 -6.32
C ARG A 149 -8.86 -9.25 -7.55
N ASN A 150 -8.53 -8.69 -8.72
CA ASN A 150 -8.49 -9.44 -9.97
C ASN A 150 -7.46 -10.59 -9.95
N TYR A 151 -6.38 -10.47 -9.18
CA TYR A 151 -5.42 -11.56 -9.02
C TYR A 151 -5.98 -12.70 -8.15
N CYS A 152 -6.71 -12.36 -7.07
CA CYS A 152 -7.26 -13.32 -6.12
C CYS A 152 -8.52 -14.04 -6.63
N ASP A 153 -9.25 -13.43 -7.57
CA ASP A 153 -10.46 -14.00 -8.17
C ASP A 153 -10.18 -14.99 -9.32
N VAL A 154 -8.90 -15.15 -9.71
CA VAL A 154 -8.41 -16.06 -10.76
C VAL A 154 -7.84 -17.34 -10.17
#